data_AF-A0A527YC27-F1
#
_entry.id   AF-A0A527YC27-F1
#
_cell.length_a   1.000
_cell.length_b   1.000
_cell.length_c   1.000
_cell.angle_alpha   90.00
_cell.angle_beta   90.00
_cell.angle_gamma   90.00
#
_symmetry.space_group_name_H-M   'P 1'
#
loop_
_entity.id
_entity.type
_entity.pdbx_description
1 polymer ?
#
loop_
_entity_poly.entity_id
_entity_poly.type
_entity_poly.pdbx_seq_one_letter_code
_entity_poly.pdbx_strand_id
1 'polypeptide(L)' 'MSTPYAKLPAWADYGLIPVINLAVAFVVAGFVVLLVGENPFRAAAVLVEGAFGRGQGIAFTLFY' A
#
# COMPACT_ATOMS: atom_id res chain seq x y z
N MET A 1 -17.05 5.49 34.80
CA MET A 1 -17.76 4.96 33.61
C MET A 1 -16.82 5.10 32.43
N SER A 2 -16.11 4.03 32.05
CA SER A 2 -15.33 4.02 30.81
C SER A 2 -16.33 4.21 29.67
N THR A 3 -16.28 5.33 28.97
CA THR A 3 -17.07 5.55 27.75
C THR A 3 -16.84 4.33 26.86
N PRO A 4 -17.88 3.54 26.50
CA PRO A 4 -17.70 2.42 25.60
C PRO A 4 -17.00 2.95 24.37
N TYR A 5 -15.93 2.29 23.92
CA TYR A 5 -15.20 2.67 22.72
C TYR A 5 -16.25 2.96 21.65
N ALA A 6 -16.44 4.23 21.29
CA ALA A 6 -17.43 4.61 20.32
C ALA A 6 -16.99 3.91 19.04
N LYS A 7 -17.77 2.92 18.61
CA LYS A 7 -17.43 2.10 17.44
C LYS A 7 -17.13 3.07 16.31
N LEU A 8 -15.93 2.97 15.76
CA LEU A 8 -15.49 3.89 14.71
C LEU A 8 -16.54 3.88 13.59
N PRO A 9 -16.83 5.03 12.98
CA PRO A 9 -17.71 5.05 11.82
C PRO A 9 -17.20 4.05 10.78
N ALA A 10 -18.09 3.27 10.17
CA ALA A 10 -17.69 2.20 9.25
C ALA A 10 -16.82 2.71 8.08
N TRP A 11 -17.00 3.97 7.65
CA TRP A 11 -16.17 4.60 6.64
C TRP A 11 -14.71 4.80 7.09
N ALA A 12 -14.48 5.05 8.38
CA ALA A 12 -13.16 5.22 8.95
C ALA A 12 -12.46 3.87 9.08
N ASP A 13 -13.17 2.84 9.56
CA ASP A 13 -12.63 1.49 9.69
C ASP A 13 -12.30 0.85 8.33
N TYR A 14 -13.18 0.96 7.33
CA TYR A 14 -12.98 0.31 6.03
C TYR A 14 -12.23 1.15 5.00
N GLY A 15 -12.21 2.47 5.15
CA GLY A 15 -11.57 3.37 4.19
C GLY A 15 -10.36 4.07 4.78
N LEU A 16 -10.57 4.86 5.83
CA LEU A 16 -9.54 5.76 6.33
C LEU A 16 -8.34 5.01 6.90
N ILE A 17 -8.57 4.00 7.74
CA ILE A 17 -7.49 3.23 8.36
C ILE A 17 -6.62 2.52 7.30
N PRO A 18 -7.18 1.75 6.34
CA PRO A 18 -6.38 1.13 5.29
C PRO A 18 -5.59 2.12 4.45
N VAL A 19 -6.20 3.26 4.07
CA VAL A 19 -5.55 4.29 3.25
C VAL A 19 -4.37 4.91 3.99
N ILE A 20 -4.55 5.25 5.28
CA ILE A 20 -3.45 5.79 6.09
C ILE A 20 -2.33 4.77 6.23
N ASN A 21 -2.65 3.50 6.50
CA ASN A 21 -1.64 2.44 6.61
C ASN A 21 -0.86 2.29 5.31
N LEU A 22 -1.54 2.28 4.17
CA LEU A 22 -0.89 2.19 2.86
C LEU A 22 -0.01 3.41 2.59
N ALA A 23 -0.48 4.62 2.92
CA ALA A 23 0.30 5.83 2.74
C ALA A 23 1.58 5.82 3.60
N VAL A 24 1.48 5.43 4.87
CA VAL A 24 2.64 5.30 5.76
C VAL A 24 3.60 4.24 5.24
N ALA A 25 3.09 3.08 4.80
CA ALA A 25 3.92 2.04 4.20
C ALA A 25 4.66 2.55 2.96
N PHE A 26 3.99 3.31 2.09
CA PHE A 26 4.60 3.93 0.91
C PHE A 26 5.70 4.93 1.27
N VAL A 27 5.48 5.75 2.29
CA VAL A 27 6.47 6.72 2.77
C VAL A 27 7.70 5.99 3.32
N VAL A 28 7.51 4.99 4.18
CA VAL A 28 8.62 4.24 4.78
C VAL A 28 9.39 3.45 3.70
N ALA A 29 8.70 2.72 2.84
CA ALA A 29 9.33 1.98 1.74
C ALA A 29 10.04 2.93 0.77
N GLY A 30 9.43 4.07 0.44
CA GLY A 30 10.03 5.10 -0.40
C GLY A 30 11.31 5.67 0.20
N PHE A 31 11.34 5.94 1.50
CA PHE A 31 12.55 6.34 2.20
C PHE A 31 13.65 5.30 2.10
N VAL A 32 13.32 4.02 2.28
CA VAL A 32 14.31 2.92 2.12
C VAL A 32 14.88 2.92 0.70
N VAL A 33 14.03 3.06 -0.33
CA VAL A 33 14.50 3.11 -1.73
C VAL A 33 15.38 4.33 -1.99
N LEU A 34 15.03 5.49 -1.42
CA LEU A 34 15.84 6.70 -1.51
C LEU A 34 17.22 6.52 -0.83
N LEU A 35 17.29 5.82 0.30
CA LEU A 35 18.55 5.53 0.97
C LEU A 35 19.47 4.61 0.14
N VAL A 36 18.88 3.75 -0.69
CA VAL A 36 19.62 2.93 -1.68
C VAL A 36 20.11 3.77 -2.86
N GLY A 37 19.61 4.99 -3.03
CA GLY A 37 19.96 5.91 -4.11
C GLY A 37 19.11 5.76 -5.38
N GLU A 38 18.02 4.99 -5.31
CA GLU A 38 17.13 4.76 -6.45
C GLU A 38 15.88 5.66 -6.37
N ASN A 39 15.21 5.88 -7.50
CA ASN A 39 13.97 6.66 -7.54
C ASN A 39 12.77 5.80 -7.08
N PRO A 40 12.09 6.15 -5.96
CA PRO A 40 10.99 5.36 -5.42
C PRO A 40 9.78 5.28 -6.34
N PHE A 41 9.50 6.33 -7.11
CA PHE A 41 8.39 6.34 -8.08
C PHE A 41 8.69 5.43 -9.28
N ARG A 42 9.95 5.39 -9.73
CA ARG A 42 10.37 4.47 -10.79
C ARG A 42 10.30 3.02 -10.31
N ALA A 43 10.76 2.75 -9.09
CA ALA A 43 10.63 1.43 -8.49
C ALA A 43 9.15 1.00 -8.39
N ALA A 44 8.28 1.89 -7.92
CA ALA A 44 6.84 1.62 -7.87
C ALA A 44 6.24 1.35 -9.27
N ALA A 45 6.61 2.13 -10.29
CA ALA A 45 6.16 1.91 -11.65
C ALA A 45 6.60 0.54 -12.20
N VAL A 46 7.85 0.13 -11.95
CA VAL A 46 8.36 -1.19 -12.33
C VAL A 46 7.59 -2.32 -11.64
N LEU A 47 7.25 -2.17 -10.35
CA LEU A 47 6.44 -3.15 -9.63
C LEU A 47 5.04 -3.28 -10.22
N VAL A 48 4.40 -2.14 -10.53
CA VAL A 48 3.06 -2.12 -11.16
C VAL A 48 3.09 -2.74 -12.55
N GLU A 49 4.11 -2.41 -13.36
CA GLU A 49 4.29 -2.99 -14.68
C GLU A 49 4.59 -4.50 -14.61
N GLY A 50 5.35 -4.95 -13.61
CA GLY A 50 5.59 -6.37 -13.36
C GLY A 50 4.32 -7.13 -12.98
N ALA A 51 3.48 -6.53 -12.13
CA ALA A 51 2.24 -7.15 -11.66
C ALA A 51 1.13 -7.17 -12.73
N PHE A 52 0.98 -6.09 -13.52
CA PHE A 52 -0.15 -5.93 -14.43
C PHE A 52 0.20 -5.85 -15.92
N GLY A 53 1.47 -5.65 -16.27
CA GLY A 53 1.89 -5.37 -17.65
C GLY A 53 1.86 -6.58 -18.60
N ARG A 54 1.73 -7.81 -18.09
CA ARG A 54 1.58 -9.03 -18.91
C ARG A 54 0.54 -9.96 -18.30
N GLY A 55 -0.13 -10.76 -19.14
CA GLY A 55 -1.09 -11.76 -18.67
C GLY A 55 -0.51 -12.75 -17.65
N GLN A 56 0.78 -13.07 -17.75
CA GLN A 56 1.51 -13.87 -16.75
C GLN A 56 1.67 -13.16 -15.40
N GLY A 57 1.90 -11.84 -15.40
CA GLY A 57 2.02 -11.05 -14.16
C GLY A 57 0.70 -11.01 -13.40
N ILE A 58 -0.41 -10.83 -14.12
CA ILE A 58 -1.75 -10.86 -13.54
C ILE A 58 -2.06 -12.26 -12.99
N ALA A 59 -1.76 -13.30 -13.75
CA ALA A 59 -1.95 -14.69 -13.29
C ALA A 59 -1.15 -14.97 -12.02
N PHE A 60 0.11 -14.52 -11.93
CA PHE A 60 0.93 -14.65 -10.73
C PHE A 60 0.36 -13.85 -9.55
N THR A 61 -0.12 -12.63 -9.80
CA THR A 61 -0.69 -11.75 -8.77
C THR A 61 -2.02 -12.28 -8.21
N LEU A 62 -2.81 -12.99 -9.01
CA LEU A 62 -4.09 -13.58 -8.59
C LEU A 62 -3.96 -15.01 -8.06
N PHE A 63 -2.87 -15.71 -8.39
CA PHE A 63 -2.61 -17.07 -7.90
C PHE A 63 -2.19 -17.07 -6.43
N TYR A 64 -1.45 -16.05 -5.99
CA TYR A 64 -1.02 -15.83 -4.61
C TYR A 64 -1.98 -14.91 -3.86
#